data_AF-A0A9D5EYC2-F1
#
_entry.id   AF-A0A9D5EYC2-F1
#
_cell.length_a   1.000
_cell.length_b   1.000
_cell.length_c   1.000
_cell.angle_alpha   90.00
_cell.angle_beta   90.00
_cell.angle_gamma   90.00
#
_symmetry.space_group_name_H-M   'P 1'
#
loop_
_entity.id
_entity.type
_entity.pdbx_description
1 polymer ?
#
loop_
_entity_poly.entity_id
_entity_poly.type
_entity_poly.pdbx_seq_one_letter_code
_entity_poly.pdbx_strand_id
1 'polypeptide(L)'
;MNKRLTNIGLIAAGLMNIGGVLVFSRGFTNTAINQADPVVMSNFGLLMIVVWGLAYLGAATVTSSIRWIAGAFAVEKLVYVVVWCKWLSANSLAELYAKDLFAGVFFSIYGANDLVFMLFFAWVFFLKQPSR
;
A
#
# COMPACT_ATOMS: atom_id res chain seq x y z
N MET A 1 -8.38 12.27 -19.40
CA MET A 1 -8.26 11.25 -18.33
C MET A 1 -8.79 9.93 -18.86
N ASN A 2 -7.96 8.89 -18.96
CA ASN A 2 -8.47 7.55 -19.29
C ASN A 2 -9.14 6.98 -18.03
N LYS A 3 -10.43 7.31 -17.84
CA LYS A 3 -11.22 6.93 -16.65
C LYS A 3 -11.10 5.44 -16.32
N ARG A 4 -11.01 4.60 -17.35
CA ARG A 4 -10.85 3.15 -17.20
C ARG A 4 -9.53 2.79 -16.51
N LEU A 5 -8.42 3.42 -16.92
CA LEU A 5 -7.10 3.16 -16.34
C LEU A 5 -7.02 3.62 -14.87
N THR A 6 -7.60 4.79 -14.56
CA THR A 6 -7.68 5.28 -13.18
C THR A 6 -8.48 4.32 -12.29
N ASN A 7 -9.65 3.85 -12.75
CA ASN A 7 -10.48 2.91 -11.98
C ASN A 7 -9.79 1.56 -11.78
N ILE A 8 -9.17 1.01 -12.83
CA ILE A 8 -8.43 -0.26 -12.73
C ILE A 8 -7.27 -0.13 -11.73
N GLY A 9 -6.53 0.98 -11.77
CA GLY A 9 -5.42 1.19 -10.82
C GLY A 9 -5.90 1.34 -9.38
N LEU A 10 -7.02 2.02 -9.13
CA LEU A 10 -7.66 2.09 -7.81
C LEU A 10 -8.12 0.71 -7.31
N ILE A 11 -8.74 -0.08 -8.18
CA ILE A 11 -9.17 -1.44 -7.84
C ILE A 11 -7.96 -2.33 -7.53
N ALA A 12 -6.91 -2.26 -8.35
CA ALA A 12 -5.68 -3.00 -8.13
C ALA A 12 -5.02 -2.60 -6.80
N ALA A 13 -4.94 -1.31 -6.48
CA ALA A 13 -4.41 -0.83 -5.20
C ALA A 13 -5.21 -1.39 -4.02
N GLY A 14 -6.54 -1.38 -4.13
CA GLY A 14 -7.44 -1.94 -3.13
C GLY A 14 -7.22 -3.43 -2.89
N LEU A 15 -7.16 -4.21 -3.98
CA LEU A 15 -6.93 -5.65 -3.92
C LEU A 15 -5.55 -6.00 -3.37
N MET A 16 -4.50 -5.25 -3.73
CA MET A 16 -3.15 -5.49 -3.22
C MET A 16 -3.04 -5.19 -1.72
N ASN A 17 -3.65 -4.11 -1.24
CA ASN A 17 -3.69 -3.78 0.18
C ASN A 17 -4.44 -4.84 0.99
N ILE A 18 -5.62 -5.26 0.54
CA ILE A 18 -6.46 -6.22 1.27
C ILE A 18 -5.88 -7.63 1.15
N GLY A 19 -5.71 -8.12 -0.08
CA GLY A 19 -5.26 -9.48 -0.37
C GLY A 19 -3.83 -9.71 0.08
N GLY A 20 -2.92 -8.77 -0.21
CA GLY A 20 -1.52 -8.86 0.20
C GLY A 20 -1.39 -8.96 1.72
N VAL A 21 -2.02 -8.04 2.47
CA VAL A 21 -1.96 -8.08 3.93
C VAL A 21 -2.58 -9.35 4.48
N LEU A 22 -3.78 -9.75 4.05
CA LEU A 22 -4.44 -10.92 4.61
C LEU A 22 -3.68 -12.22 4.32
N VAL A 23 -3.11 -12.38 3.13
CA VAL A 23 -2.32 -13.55 2.76
C VAL A 23 -1.02 -13.60 3.55
N PHE A 24 -0.22 -12.53 3.55
CA PHE A 24 1.11 -12.57 4.18
C PHE A 24 1.07 -12.49 5.71
N SER A 25 0.06 -11.81 6.27
CA SER A 25 -0.16 -11.82 7.72
C SER A 25 -0.87 -13.08 8.22
N ARG A 26 -1.25 -14.01 7.33
CA ARG A 26 -2.08 -15.18 7.66
C ARG A 26 -3.33 -14.77 8.45
N GLY A 27 -4.03 -13.74 7.97
CA GLY A 27 -5.18 -13.15 8.66
C GLY A 27 -4.82 -12.54 10.01
N PHE A 28 -3.75 -11.73 10.07
CA PHE A 28 -3.25 -11.03 11.28
C PHE A 28 -2.71 -11.93 12.41
N THR A 29 -2.39 -13.19 12.09
CA THR A 29 -1.83 -14.15 13.07
C THR A 29 -0.31 -14.30 12.95
N ASN A 30 0.30 -13.77 11.89
CA ASN A 30 1.75 -13.82 11.68
C ASN A 30 2.50 -12.82 12.57
N THR A 31 2.87 -13.27 13.76
CA THR A 31 3.60 -12.45 14.74
C THR A 31 4.99 -12.01 14.28
N ALA A 32 5.61 -12.70 13.31
CA ALA A 32 6.93 -12.31 12.80
C ALA A 32 6.89 -10.96 12.07
N ILE A 33 5.78 -10.64 11.39
CA ILE A 33 5.57 -9.33 10.76
C ILE A 33 5.50 -8.24 11.84
N ASN A 34 4.72 -8.47 12.90
CA ASN A 34 4.58 -7.51 13.99
C ASN A 34 5.89 -7.33 14.76
N GLN A 35 6.67 -8.40 14.95
CA GLN A 35 7.96 -8.32 15.63
C GLN A 35 9.01 -7.59 14.79
N ALA A 36 8.94 -7.69 13.46
CA ALA A 36 9.86 -7.01 12.55
C ALA A 36 9.64 -5.49 12.55
N ASP A 37 8.39 -5.02 12.59
CA ASP A 37 8.05 -3.60 12.74
C ASP A 37 6.80 -3.44 13.63
N PRO A 38 6.96 -3.33 14.95
CA PRO A 38 5.84 -3.34 15.89
C PRO A 38 5.01 -2.07 15.88
N VAL A 39 5.49 -1.00 15.25
CA VAL A 39 4.77 0.27 15.19
C VAL A 39 3.88 0.26 13.95
N VAL A 40 4.49 0.17 12.77
CA VAL A 40 3.77 0.31 11.49
C VAL A 40 3.08 -0.99 11.10
N MET A 41 3.72 -2.14 11.35
CA MET A 41 3.17 -3.45 11.02
C MET A 41 2.56 -4.15 12.24
N SER A 42 2.06 -3.39 13.21
CA SER A 42 1.17 -3.89 14.26
C SER A 42 -0.15 -4.42 13.67
N ASN A 43 -0.91 -5.22 14.42
CA ASN A 43 -2.23 -5.65 13.95
C ASN A 43 -3.18 -4.49 13.66
N PHE A 44 -3.06 -3.40 14.42
CA PHE A 44 -3.77 -2.16 14.12
C PHE A 44 -3.30 -1.55 12.80
N GLY A 45 -1.98 -1.44 12.58
CA GLY A 45 -1.41 -0.94 11.33
C GLY A 45 -1.82 -1.78 10.11
N LEU A 46 -1.72 -3.10 10.22
CA LEU A 46 -2.16 -4.04 9.18
C LEU A 46 -3.66 -3.90 8.88
N LEU A 47 -4.50 -3.76 9.91
CA LEU A 47 -5.93 -3.48 9.73
C LEU A 47 -6.14 -2.15 9.00
N MET A 48 -5.37 -1.10 9.33
CA MET A 48 -5.46 0.18 8.64
C MET A 48 -5.05 0.07 7.17
N ILE A 49 -4.07 -0.76 6.81
CA ILE A 49 -3.74 -1.03 5.40
C ILE A 49 -4.95 -1.63 4.66
N VAL A 50 -5.69 -2.55 5.30
CA VAL A 50 -6.94 -3.12 4.76
C VAL A 50 -8.01 -2.03 4.61
N VAL A 51 -8.18 -1.16 5.61
CA VAL A 51 -9.11 -0.02 5.55
C VAL A 51 -8.76 0.94 4.41
N TRP A 52 -7.47 1.24 4.19
CA TRP A 52 -7.02 1.99 3.02
C TRP A 52 -7.34 1.27 1.71
N GLY A 53 -7.24 -0.06 1.69
CA GLY A 53 -7.68 -0.85 0.55
C GLY A 53 -9.16 -0.65 0.22
N LEU A 54 -10.02 -0.58 1.24
CA LEU A 54 -11.43 -0.22 1.07
C LEU A 54 -11.61 1.22 0.57
N ALA A 55 -10.79 2.16 1.06
CA ALA A 55 -10.81 3.55 0.57
C ALA A 55 -10.46 3.64 -0.92
N TYR A 56 -9.49 2.84 -1.41
CA TYR A 56 -9.16 2.76 -2.84
C TYR A 56 -10.32 2.20 -3.66
N LEU A 57 -10.96 1.13 -3.20
CA LEU A 57 -12.14 0.56 -3.86
C LEU A 57 -13.32 1.54 -3.88
N GLY A 58 -13.58 2.22 -2.77
CA GLY A 58 -14.60 3.26 -2.69
C GLY A 58 -14.31 4.41 -3.65
N ALA A 59 -13.05 4.87 -3.71
CA ALA A 59 -12.63 5.92 -4.63
C ALA A 59 -12.76 5.52 -6.12
N ALA A 60 -12.71 4.23 -6.46
CA ALA A 60 -12.96 3.75 -7.82
C ALA A 60 -14.40 3.99 -8.30
N THR A 61 -15.34 4.23 -7.38
CA THR A 61 -16.74 4.56 -7.69
C THR A 61 -16.97 6.07 -7.87
N VAL A 62 -15.99 6.89 -7.52
CA VAL A 62 -16.12 8.35 -7.55
C VAL A 62 -15.94 8.88 -8.97
N THR A 63 -16.95 9.59 -9.48
CA THR A 63 -16.98 10.07 -10.86
C THR A 63 -16.43 11.49 -11.05
N SER A 64 -16.22 12.23 -9.96
CA SER A 64 -15.73 13.61 -9.98
C SER A 64 -14.71 13.88 -8.88
N SER A 65 -13.78 14.82 -9.10
CA SER A 65 -12.85 15.30 -8.07
C SER A 65 -11.85 14.27 -7.50
N ILE A 66 -11.62 13.14 -8.19
CA ILE A 66 -10.64 12.09 -7.79
C ILE A 66 -9.21 12.60 -7.61
N ARG A 67 -8.87 13.75 -8.23
CA ARG A 67 -7.53 14.35 -8.19
C ARG A 67 -7.00 14.49 -6.78
N TRP A 68 -7.71 15.19 -5.90
CA TRP A 68 -7.21 15.47 -4.55
C TRP A 68 -7.17 14.22 -3.68
N ILE A 69 -8.10 13.29 -3.91
CA ILE A 69 -8.11 11.97 -3.25
C ILE A 69 -6.85 11.19 -3.66
N ALA A 70 -6.52 11.16 -4.96
CA ALA A 70 -5.28 10.55 -5.45
C ALA A 70 -4.03 11.24 -4.87
N GLY A 71 -4.05 12.55 -4.70
CA GLY A 71 -2.97 13.27 -4.02
C GLY A 71 -2.75 12.78 -2.58
N ALA A 72 -3.83 12.61 -1.81
CA ALA A 72 -3.76 12.05 -0.45
C ALA A 72 -3.24 10.60 -0.45
N PHE A 73 -3.68 9.77 -1.40
CA PHE A 73 -3.20 8.40 -1.55
C PHE A 73 -1.72 8.33 -1.94
N ALA A 74 -1.23 9.25 -2.77
CA ALA A 74 0.20 9.32 -3.11
C ALA A 74 1.06 9.62 -1.86
N VAL A 75 0.60 10.53 -1.00
CA VAL A 75 1.29 10.85 0.27
C VAL A 75 1.25 9.65 1.22
N GLU A 76 0.10 8.99 1.37
CA GLU A 76 -0.02 7.77 2.17
C GLU A 76 1.01 6.71 1.71
N LYS A 77 1.08 6.44 0.40
CA LYS A 77 2.01 5.46 -0.14
C LYS A 77 3.46 5.86 0.04
N LEU A 78 3.77 7.14 -0.12
CA LEU A 78 5.11 7.66 0.13
C LEU A 78 5.56 7.42 1.58
N VAL A 79 4.67 7.59 2.56
CA VAL A 79 5.00 7.33 3.97
C VAL A 79 5.40 5.86 4.16
N TYR A 80 4.66 4.90 3.59
CA TYR A 80 5.03 3.49 3.66
C TYR A 80 6.34 3.18 2.94
N VAL A 81 6.61 3.79 1.78
CA VAL A 81 7.90 3.64 1.08
C VAL A 81 9.07 4.13 1.94
N VAL A 82 8.93 5.28 2.59
CA VAL A 82 9.99 5.82 3.47
C VAL A 82 10.21 4.93 4.67
N VAL A 83 9.14 4.45 5.32
CA VAL A 83 9.24 3.49 6.43
C VAL A 83 9.94 2.22 5.99
N TRP A 84 9.59 1.69 4.82
CA TRP A 84 10.20 0.49 4.26
C TRP A 84 11.70 0.66 3.99
N CYS A 85 12.08 1.75 3.32
CA CYS A 85 13.49 2.05 3.07
C CYS A 85 14.27 2.20 4.38
N LYS A 86 13.69 2.86 5.39
CA LYS A 86 14.29 2.98 6.73
C LYS A 86 14.46 1.59 7.36
N TRP A 87 13.45 0.73 7.27
CA TRP A 87 13.51 -0.63 7.79
C TRP A 87 14.64 -1.43 7.11
N LEU A 88 14.72 -1.40 5.77
CA LEU A 88 15.78 -2.08 5.01
C LEU A 88 17.18 -1.56 5.31
N SER A 89 17.32 -0.27 5.63
CA SER A 89 18.62 0.32 5.99
C SER A 89 19.14 -0.11 7.37
N ALA A 90 18.24 -0.59 8.23
CA ALA A 90 18.54 -0.89 9.64
C ALA A 90 18.38 -2.38 10.00
N ASN A 91 17.78 -3.19 9.12
CA ASN A 91 17.43 -4.58 9.38
C ASN A 91 17.81 -5.48 8.20
N SER A 92 17.89 -6.79 8.47
CA SER A 92 18.22 -7.80 7.47
C SER A 92 16.97 -8.53 6.98
N LEU A 93 16.70 -8.45 5.66
CA LEU A 93 15.68 -9.30 5.03
C LEU A 93 16.02 -10.79 5.18
N ALA A 94 17.29 -11.16 5.05
CA ALA A 94 17.72 -12.56 5.12
C ALA A 94 17.40 -13.18 6.48
N GLU A 95 17.60 -12.43 7.57
CA GLU A 95 17.21 -12.86 8.92
C GLU A 95 15.70 -13.00 9.07
N LEU A 96 14.92 -12.10 8.47
CA LEU A 96 13.46 -12.18 8.51
C LEU A 96 12.93 -13.39 7.72
N TYR A 97 13.51 -13.67 6.55
CA TYR A 97 13.22 -14.89 5.77
C TYR A 97 13.53 -16.17 6.55
N ALA A 98 14.63 -16.18 7.31
CA ALA A 98 14.98 -17.31 8.17
C ALA A 98 13.98 -17.50 9.33
N LYS A 99 13.34 -16.43 9.81
CA LYS A 99 12.32 -16.49 10.87
C LYS A 99 10.94 -16.90 10.34
N ASP A 100 10.47 -16.28 9.26
CA ASP A 100 9.20 -16.63 8.62
C ASP A 100 9.20 -16.23 7.14
N LEU A 101 8.90 -17.20 6.28
CA LEU A 101 8.88 -17.00 4.83
C LEU A 101 7.89 -15.93 4.39
N PHE A 102 6.68 -15.88 4.98
CA PHE A 102 5.64 -14.93 4.56
C PHE A 102 6.00 -13.51 4.99
N ALA A 103 6.58 -13.35 6.17
CA ALA A 103 7.11 -12.06 6.63
C ALA A 103 8.26 -11.59 5.74
N GLY A 104 9.20 -12.47 5.38
CA GLY A 104 10.28 -12.16 4.44
C GLY A 104 9.76 -11.73 3.07
N VAL A 105 8.81 -12.46 2.49
CA VAL A 105 8.18 -12.08 1.21
C VAL A 105 7.46 -10.75 1.33
N PHE A 106 6.68 -10.54 2.40
CA PHE A 106 5.97 -9.30 2.64
C PHE A 106 6.93 -8.10 2.64
N PHE A 107 7.99 -8.15 3.46
CA PHE A 107 9.00 -7.09 3.56
C PHE A 107 9.85 -6.94 2.30
N SER A 108 9.90 -7.92 1.41
CA SER A 108 10.56 -7.74 0.11
C SER A 108 9.71 -6.94 -0.88
N ILE A 109 8.39 -7.06 -0.82
CA ILE A 109 7.51 -6.56 -1.89
C ILE A 109 6.61 -5.40 -1.48
N TYR A 110 6.26 -5.22 -0.20
CA TYR A 110 5.23 -4.24 0.17
C TYR A 110 5.66 -2.81 -0.20
N GLY A 111 6.91 -2.42 0.06
CA GLY A 111 7.37 -1.07 -0.26
C GLY A 111 7.58 -0.85 -1.75
N ALA A 112 8.00 -1.88 -2.51
CA ALA A 112 8.05 -1.80 -3.97
C ALA A 112 6.63 -1.64 -4.57
N ASN A 113 5.67 -2.40 -4.06
CA ASN A 113 4.25 -2.26 -4.41
C ASN A 113 3.74 -0.84 -4.10
N ASP A 114 4.06 -0.32 -2.91
CA ASP A 114 3.63 1.02 -2.51
C ASP A 114 4.30 2.12 -3.33
N LEU A 115 5.55 1.94 -3.76
CA LEU A 115 6.21 2.87 -4.67
C LEU A 115 5.51 2.94 -6.03
N VAL A 116 5.13 1.78 -6.60
CA VAL A 116 4.39 1.74 -7.86
C VAL A 116 3.05 2.46 -7.74
N PHE A 117 2.30 2.21 -6.67
CA PHE A 117 1.02 2.88 -6.45
C PHE A 117 1.17 4.36 -6.08
N MET A 118 2.24 4.76 -5.38
CA MET A 118 2.56 6.15 -5.14
C MET A 118 2.73 6.91 -6.46
N LEU A 119 3.54 6.37 -7.38
CA LEU A 119 3.77 6.97 -8.69
C LEU A 119 2.49 7.03 -9.52
N PHE A 120 1.68 5.96 -9.47
CA PHE A 120 0.37 5.93 -10.11
C PHE A 120 -0.56 7.04 -9.57
N PHE A 121 -0.67 7.18 -8.26
CA PHE A 121 -1.54 8.18 -7.63
C PHE A 121 -1.03 9.61 -7.85
N ALA A 122 0.29 9.82 -7.79
CA ALA A 122 0.90 11.10 -8.15
C ALA A 122 0.61 11.46 -9.61
N TRP A 123 0.72 10.50 -10.52
CA TRP A 123 0.36 10.69 -11.93
C TRP A 123 -1.12 11.09 -12.09
N VAL A 124 -2.04 10.42 -11.38
CA VAL A 124 -3.48 10.79 -11.36
C VAL A 124 -3.70 12.20 -10.80
N PHE A 125 -2.93 12.62 -9.79
CA PHE A 125 -3.01 13.95 -9.20
C PHE A 125 -2.54 15.07 -10.15
N PHE A 126 -1.47 14.84 -10.91
CA PHE A 126 -0.88 15.83 -11.82
C PHE A 126 -1.53 15.86 -13.21
N LEU A 127 -2.29 14.83 -13.59
CA LEU A 127 -3.04 14.83 -14.84
C LEU A 127 -3.98 16.04 -14.91
N LYS A 128 -3.83 16.86 -15.97
CA LYS A 128 -4.73 17.98 -16.25
C LYS A 128 -6.17 17.48 -16.37
N GLN A 129 -7.07 18.03 -15.56
CA GLN A 129 -8.49 17.88 -15.78
C GLN A 129 -8.92 18.82 -16.92
N PRO A 130 -9.84 18.39 -17.82
CA PRO A 130 -10.51 19.36 -18.68
C PRO A 130 -11.10 20.45 -17.79
N SER A 131 -10.85 21.72 -18.12
CA SER A 131 -11.48 22.86 -17.46
C SER A 131 -12.99 22.62 -17.45
N ARG A 132 -13.60 22.70 -16.26
CA ARG A 132 -15.06 22.69 -16.12
C ARG A 132 -15.66 23.86 -16.89
#